data_AF-A0AA87Q9U2-F1
#
_entry.id   AF-A0AA87Q9U2-F1
#
_cell.length_a   1.000
_cell.length_b   1.000
_cell.length_c   1.000
_cell.angle_alpha   90.00
_cell.angle_beta   90.00
_cell.angle_gamma   90.00
#
_symmetry.space_group_name_H-M   'P 1'
#
loop_
_entity.id
_entity.type
_entity.pdbx_description
1 polymer ?
#
loop_
_entity_poly.entity_id
_entity_poly.type
_entity_poly.pdbx_seq_one_letter_code
_entity_poly.pdbx_strand_id
1 'polypeptide(L)' 'MQGWFWLIEILQVKYLNNMIEQDHRFIKKLTRPMKGLKSFQSASATLDGIEVAYMIRKRQFPTSGQSGFQQFSALAA' A
#
# COMPACT_ATOMS: atom_id res chain seq x y z
N MET A 1 -22.94 10.41 -27.45
CA MET A 1 -22.06 9.49 -26.71
C MET A 1 -22.80 9.02 -25.47
N GLN A 2 -23.48 7.88 -25.57
CA GLN A 2 -24.12 7.23 -24.41
C GLN A 2 -23.02 6.70 -23.50
N GLY A 3 -22.66 7.47 -22.48
CA GLY A 3 -21.69 7.06 -21.48
C GLY A 3 -22.30 6.08 -20.49
N TRP A 4 -21.58 4.99 -20.20
CA TRP A 4 -21.96 3.91 -19.28
C TRP A 4 -21.97 4.35 -17.80
N PHE A 5 -21.97 5.66 -17.54
CA PHE A 5 -21.93 6.25 -16.20
C PHE A 5 -23.17 5.90 -15.37
N TRP A 6 -24.27 5.51 -16.01
CA TRP A 6 -25.50 5.06 -15.34
C TRP A 6 -25.40 3.65 -14.72
N LEU A 7 -24.36 2.87 -15.03
CA LEU A 7 -24.12 1.54 -14.45
C LEU A 7 -23.33 1.58 -13.14
N ILE A 8 -22.76 2.73 -12.77
CA ILE A 8 -21.88 2.86 -11.60
C ILE A 8 -22.49 3.92 -10.68
N GLU A 9 -23.02 3.49 -9.54
CA GLU A 9 -23.42 4.42 -8.48
C GLU A 9 -22.16 5.03 -7.82
N ILE A 10 -21.94 6.32 -8.04
CA ILE A 10 -20.86 7.07 -7.38
C ILE A 10 -21.39 7.56 -6.02
N LEU A 11 -21.10 6.81 -4.97
CA LEU A 11 -21.41 7.22 -3.60
C LEU A 11 -20.30 8.14 -3.07
N GLN A 12 -20.56 9.46 -3.02
CA GLN A 12 -19.64 10.43 -2.41
C GLN A 12 -19.78 10.45 -0.87
N VAL A 13 -19.41 9.34 -0.23
CA VAL A 13 -19.41 9.24 1.23
C VAL A 13 -18.09 9.75 1.78
N LYS A 14 -18.10 10.99 2.29
CA LYS A 14 -16.91 11.68 2.84
C LYS A 14 -16.13 10.83 3.85
N TYR A 15 -16.83 10.07 4.69
CA TYR A 15 -16.20 9.21 5.70
C TYR A 15 -15.40 8.06 5.08
N LEU A 16 -15.96 7.36 4.10
CA LEU A 16 -15.28 6.24 3.43
C LEU A 16 -14.07 6.74 2.62
N ASN A 17 -14.21 7.89 1.95
CA ASN A 17 -13.11 8.52 1.25
C ASN A 17 -11.96 8.89 2.20
N ASN A 18 -12.28 9.48 3.35
CA ASN A 18 -11.27 9.82 4.35
C ASN A 18 -10.51 8.58 4.87
N MET A 19 -11.19 7.45 5.05
CA MET A 19 -10.57 6.21 5.51
C MET A 19 -9.57 5.66 4.47
N ILE A 20 -9.97 5.60 3.21
CA ILE A 20 -9.12 5.15 2.09
C ILE A 20 -7.93 6.11 1.91
N GLU A 21 -8.18 7.42 1.97
CA GLU A 21 -7.12 8.42 1.86
C GLU A 21 -6.10 8.36 3.01
N GLN A 22 -6.57 8.06 4.22
CA GLN A 22 -5.69 7.88 5.38
C GLN A 22 -4.80 6.65 5.23
N ASP A 23 -5.37 5.53 4.77
CA ASP A 23 -4.61 4.29 4.57
C ASP A 23 -3.46 4.49 3.57
N HIS A 24 -3.76 5.12 2.42
CA HIS A 24 -2.76 5.40 1.39
C HIS A 24 -1.73 6.48 1.77
N ARG A 25 -1.95 7.24 2.86
CA ARG A 25 -1.09 8.39 3.23
C ARG A 25 0.35 7.98 3.49
N PHE A 26 0.56 6.81 4.09
CA PHE A 26 1.89 6.31 4.40
C PHE A 26 2.68 5.99 3.12
N ILE A 27 2.07 5.23 2.21
CA ILE A 27 2.68 4.88 0.91
C ILE A 27 2.98 6.15 0.13
N LYS A 28 2.01 7.08 0.02
CA LYS A 28 2.20 8.37 -0.67
C LYS A 28 3.32 9.20 -0.05
N LYS A 29 3.49 9.19 1.27
CA LYS A 29 4.58 9.93 1.93
C LYS A 29 5.96 9.40 1.51
N LEU A 30 6.10 8.08 1.35
CA LEU A 30 7.35 7.45 0.92
C LEU A 30 7.58 7.61 -0.59
N THR A 31 6.52 7.52 -1.41
CA THR A 31 6.65 7.55 -2.87
C THR A 31 6.75 8.95 -3.45
N ARG A 32 6.16 9.98 -2.82
CA ARG A 32 6.21 11.37 -3.27
C ARG A 32 7.62 11.94 -3.55
N PRO A 33 8.65 11.72 -2.71
CA PRO A 33 10.00 12.20 -3.01
C PRO A 33 10.72 11.36 -4.08
N MET A 34 10.17 10.22 -4.51
CA MET A 34 10.77 9.38 -5.55
C MET A 34 10.51 10.00 -6.93
N LYS A 35 11.47 9.92 -7.86
CA LYS A 35 11.30 10.34 -9.27
C LYS A 35 10.42 9.38 -10.10
N GLY A 36 9.56 8.60 -9.44
CA GLY A 36 8.81 7.50 -10.04
C GLY A 36 9.61 6.20 -10.16
N LEU A 37 8.90 5.12 -10.48
CA LEU A 37 9.45 3.78 -10.68
C LEU A 37 9.58 3.53 -12.18
N LYS A 38 10.71 2.96 -12.61
CA LYS A 38 11.04 2.81 -14.04
C LYS A 38 10.32 1.63 -14.72
N SER A 39 9.75 0.71 -13.95
CA SER A 39 8.99 -0.43 -14.47
C SER A 39 7.85 -0.80 -13.51
N PHE A 40 6.80 -1.41 -14.04
CA PHE A 40 5.68 -1.90 -13.22
C PHE A 40 6.09 -3.03 -12.27
N GLN A 41 6.99 -3.91 -12.70
CA GLN A 41 7.51 -4.99 -11.87
C GLN A 41 8.27 -4.43 -10.66
N SER A 42 9.16 -3.47 -10.90
CA SER A 42 9.87 -2.78 -9.82
C SER A 42 8.92 -1.97 -8.94
N ALA A 43 7.85 -1.42 -9.52
CA ALA A 43 6.84 -0.70 -8.76
C ALA A 43 6.09 -1.60 -7.79
N SER A 44 5.62 -2.76 -8.26
CA SER A 44 4.95 -3.76 -7.42
C SER A 44 5.86 -4.19 -6.28
N ALA A 45 7.07 -4.69 -6.59
CA ALA A 45 8.00 -5.17 -5.57
C ALA A 45 8.36 -4.10 -4.52
N THR A 46 8.46 -2.83 -4.94
CA THR A 46 8.71 -1.71 -4.02
C THR A 46 7.52 -1.46 -3.08
N LEU A 47 6.31 -1.46 -3.63
CA LEU A 47 5.10 -1.26 -2.82
C LEU A 47 4.88 -2.44 -1.86
N ASP A 48 5.07 -3.67 -2.33
CA ASP A 48 4.95 -4.89 -1.53
C ASP A 48 5.96 -4.88 -0.37
N GLY A 49 7.21 -4.51 -0.63
CA GLY A 49 8.22 -4.33 0.41
C GLY A 49 7.86 -3.24 1.43
N ILE A 50 7.36 -2.09 0.97
CA ILE A 50 6.90 -1.01 1.85
C ILE A 50 5.76 -1.51 2.77
N GLU A 51 4.84 -2.29 2.24
CA GLU A 51 3.71 -2.85 2.99
C GLU A 51 4.19 -3.87 4.02
N VAL A 52 5.05 -4.83 3.64
CA VAL A 52 5.65 -5.81 4.56
C VAL A 52 6.39 -5.11 5.71
N ALA A 53 7.22 -4.12 5.40
CA ALA A 53 7.93 -3.35 6.43
C ALA A 53 6.95 -2.62 7.37
N TYR A 54 5.84 -2.10 6.84
CA TYR A 54 4.81 -1.43 7.63
C TYR A 54 4.06 -2.40 8.54
N MET A 55 3.72 -3.60 8.06
CA MET A 55 3.08 -4.66 8.84
C MET A 55 3.98 -5.17 9.97
N ILE A 56 5.29 -5.34 9.71
CA ILE A 56 6.29 -5.69 10.73
C ILE A 56 6.38 -4.59 11.79
N ARG A 57 6.42 -3.32 11.38
CA ARG A 57 6.43 -2.18 12.32
C ARG A 57 5.18 -2.14 13.20
N LYS A 58 4.02 -2.52 12.65
CA LYS A 58 2.76 -2.63 13.40
C LYS A 58 2.65 -3.89 14.26
N ARG A 59 3.64 -4.81 14.19
CA ARG A 59 3.60 -6.13 14.86
C ARG A 59 2.34 -6.93 14.50
N GLN A 60 1.92 -6.84 13.23
CA GLN A 60 0.76 -7.60 12.74
C GLN A 60 1.07 -9.09 12.52
N PHE A 61 2.35 -9.47 12.53
CA PHE A 61 2.79 -10.86 12.48
C PHE A 61 3.07 -11.39 13.89
N PRO A 62 2.83 -12.69 14.13
CA PRO A 62 3.19 -13.32 15.39
C PRO A 62 4.71 -13.25 15.61
N THR A 63 5.13 -12.79 16.79
CA THR A 63 6.54 -12.64 17.14
C THR A 63 7.18 -14.01 17.32
N SER A 64 7.71 -14.60 16.26
CA SER A 64 8.33 -15.92 16.23
C SER A 64 9.76 -15.96 16.79
N GLY A 65 10.21 -14.91 17.49
CA GLY A 65 11.61 -14.74 17.92
C GLY A 65 12.57 -14.31 16.80
N GLN A 66 12.05 -14.10 15.57
CA GLN A 66 12.81 -13.60 14.43
C GLN A 66 13.01 -12.08 14.51
N SER A 67 14.13 -11.58 14.00
CA SER A 67 14.34 -10.15 13.85
C SER A 67 13.42 -9.56 12.77
N GLY A 68 13.10 -8.28 12.85
CA GLY A 68 12.28 -7.61 11.81
C GLY A 68 12.88 -7.72 10.41
N PHE A 69 14.21 -7.76 10.30
CA PHE A 69 14.90 -8.00 9.03
C PHE A 69 14.71 -9.43 8.51
N GLN A 70 14.80 -10.44 9.39
CA GLN A 70 14.56 -11.83 9.01
C GLN A 70 13.13 -12.05 8.52
N GLN A 71 12.15 -11.44 9.20
CA GLN A 71 10.75 -11.47 8.77
C GLN A 71 10.57 -10.78 7.42
N PHE A 72 11.18 -9.61 7.24
CA PHE A 72 11.15 -8.89 5.97
C PHE A 72 11.75 -9.72 4.84
N SER A 73 12.94 -10.29 5.03
CA SER A 73 13.60 -11.11 4.01
C SER A 73 12.83 -12.37 3.66
N ALA A 74 12.10 -12.96 4.61
CA ALA A 74 11.29 -14.15 4.36
C ALA A 74 10.00 -13.83 3.56
N LEU A 75 9.47 -12.62 3.69
CA LEU A 75 8.22 -12.19 3.06
C LEU A 75 8.40 -11.44 1.74
N ALA A 76 9.58 -10.83 1.55
CA ALA A 76 9.92 -10.06 0.35
C ALA A 76 10.76 -10.85 -0.68
N ALA A 77 10.97 -12.16 -0.45
CA ALA A 77 11.75 -13.06 -1.30
C ALA A 77 10.99 -13.52 -2.55
#